data_AF-A0A2J0LQW9-F1
#
_entry.id   AF-A0A2J0LQW9-F1
#
_cell.length_a   1.000
_cell.length_b   1.000
_cell.length_c   1.000
_cell.angle_alpha   90.00
_cell.angle_beta   90.00
_cell.angle_gamma   90.00
#
_symmetry.space_group_name_H-M   'P 1'
#
loop_
_entity.id
_entity.type
_entity.pdbx_description
1 polymer ?
#
loop_
_entity_poly.entity_id
_entity_poly.type
_entity_poly.pdbx_seq_one_letter_code
_entity_poly.pdbx_strand_id
1 'polypeptide(L)'
;MIRKPKYNVAVVGVGAVGEEMLRVLKQRHFPLGELRVFARSERDIKVDNDSYHVLGISPEGFEGIDFALFAGTEGEKGAAVTFAPE
;
A
#
# COMPACT_ATOMS: atom_id res chain seq x y z
N MET A 1 -9.99 -22.11 1.19
CA MET A 1 -9.55 -20.83 1.79
C MET A 1 -10.70 -20.24 2.58
N ILE A 2 -10.49 -19.96 3.87
CA ILE A 2 -11.47 -19.22 4.70
C ILE A 2 -11.32 -17.73 4.36
N ARG A 3 -12.43 -17.07 4.00
CA ARG A 3 -12.43 -15.62 3.73
C ARG A 3 -12.55 -14.86 5.05
N LYS A 4 -11.75 -13.80 5.22
CA LYS A 4 -11.92 -12.87 6.34
C LYS A 4 -13.04 -11.87 5.99
N PRO A 5 -13.75 -11.32 6.99
CA PRO A 5 -14.73 -10.25 6.75
C PRO A 5 -14.07 -8.95 6.29
N LYS A 6 -12.82 -8.71 6.71
CA LYS A 6 -11.99 -7.56 6.34
C LYS A 6 -10.51 -7.95 6.26
N TYR A 7 -9.74 -7.19 5.49
CA TYR A 7 -8.30 -7.38 5.28
C TYR A 7 -7.54 -6.09 5.52
N ASN A 8 -6.38 -6.20 6.16
CA ASN A 8 -5.43 -5.11 6.29
C ASN A 8 -4.55 -5.07 5.04
N VAL A 9 -4.50 -3.93 4.36
CA VAL A 9 -3.83 -3.80 3.07
C VAL A 9 -2.76 -2.72 3.14
N ALA A 10 -1.60 -3.01 2.58
CA ALA A 10 -0.55 -2.03 2.33
C ALA A 10 -0.47 -1.72 0.83
N VAL A 11 -0.40 -0.44 0.47
CA VAL A 11 -0.05 0.02 -0.88
C VAL A 11 1.34 0.65 -0.81
N VAL A 12 2.29 0.08 -1.55
CA VAL A 12 3.69 0.51 -1.57
C VAL A 12 3.98 1.20 -2.90
N GLY A 13 4.37 2.47 -2.84
CA GLY A 13 4.56 3.32 -3.99
C GLY A 13 3.28 4.08 -4.33
N VAL A 14 3.39 5.40 -4.47
CA VAL A 14 2.29 6.34 -4.73
C VAL A 14 2.56 7.21 -5.95
N GLY A 15 3.09 6.59 -7.01
CA GLY A 15 3.06 7.17 -8.35
C GLY A 15 1.72 6.89 -9.03
N ALA A 16 1.63 7.08 -10.34
CA ALA A 16 0.39 6.89 -11.11
C ALA A 16 -0.30 5.54 -10.83
N VAL A 17 0.45 4.44 -10.78
CA VAL A 17 -0.11 3.10 -10.53
C VAL A 17 -0.59 2.94 -9.08
N GLY A 18 0.17 3.45 -8.12
CA GLY A 18 -0.21 3.39 -6.70
C GLY A 18 -1.48 4.17 -6.39
N GLU A 19 -1.62 5.35 -6.97
CA GLU A 19 -2.86 6.15 -6.88
C GLU A 19 -4.06 5.40 -7.47
N GLU A 20 -3.90 4.74 -8.63
CA GLU A 20 -4.96 3.90 -9.21
C GLU A 20 -5.31 2.69 -8.32
N MET A 21 -4.34 2.09 -7.64
CA MET A 21 -4.64 1.02 -6.68
C MET A 21 -5.53 1.54 -5.53
N LEU A 22 -5.25 2.73 -4.99
CA LEU A 22 -6.08 3.36 -3.97
C LEU A 22 -7.50 3.63 -4.50
N ARG A 23 -7.62 4.16 -5.72
CA ARG A 23 -8.91 4.37 -6.40
C ARG A 23 -9.69 3.07 -6.57
N VAL A 24 -9.05 2.01 -7.07
CA VAL A 24 -9.69 0.71 -7.32
C VAL A 24 -10.16 0.07 -6.01
N LEU A 25 -9.35 0.09 -4.95
CA LEU A 25 -9.75 -0.42 -3.63
C LEU A 25 -11.03 0.26 -3.13
N LYS A 26 -11.10 1.59 -3.26
CA LYS A 26 -12.28 2.38 -2.91
C LYS A 26 -13.48 2.06 -3.80
N GLN A 27 -13.33 2.10 -5.12
CA GLN A 27 -14.41 1.86 -6.09
C GLN A 27 -15.03 0.47 -5.95
N ARG A 28 -14.19 -0.54 -5.68
CA ARG A 28 -14.65 -1.93 -5.50
C ARG A 28 -15.27 -2.19 -4.14
N HIS A 29 -15.31 -1.20 -3.25
CA HIS A 29 -15.71 -1.37 -1.86
C HIS A 29 -14.98 -2.57 -1.25
N PHE A 30 -13.66 -2.66 -1.52
CA PHE A 30 -12.86 -3.78 -1.05
C PHE A 30 -13.01 -3.85 0.49
N PRO A 31 -13.16 -5.06 1.07
CA PRO A 31 -13.39 -5.20 2.50
C PRO A 31 -12.11 -4.85 3.30
N LEU A 32 -11.82 -3.56 3.40
CA LEU A 32 -10.68 -3.01 4.11
C LEU A 32 -10.94 -2.99 5.62
N GLY A 33 -9.98 -3.53 6.36
CA GLY A 33 -9.82 -3.34 7.81
C GLY A 33 -9.01 -2.07 8.04
N GLU A 34 -7.70 -2.18 7.81
CA GLU A 34 -6.74 -1.09 7.81
C GLU A 34 -6.13 -0.89 6.41
N LEU A 35 -5.84 0.36 6.05
CA LEU A 35 -5.10 0.70 4.83
C LEU A 35 -3.86 1.52 5.22
N ARG A 36 -2.66 0.98 4.95
CA ARG A 36 -1.40 1.71 5.09
C ARG A 36 -0.83 2.02 3.71
N VAL A 37 -0.28 3.21 3.57
CA VAL A 37 0.34 3.66 2.32
C VAL A 37 1.81 3.97 2.60
N PHE A 38 2.70 3.37 1.80
CA PHE A 38 4.14 3.48 2.01
C PHE A 38 4.85 4.04 0.77
N ALA A 39 5.92 4.80 1.00
CA ALA A 39 6.84 5.24 -0.04
C ALA A 39 8.24 5.47 0.56
N ARG A 40 9.23 5.77 -0.30
CA ARG A 40 10.56 6.17 0.14
C ARG A 40 10.60 7.29 1.19
N SER A 41 9.73 8.29 1.04
CA SER A 41 9.68 9.45 1.94
C SER A 41 8.28 9.67 2.46
N GLU A 42 8.19 9.96 3.75
CA GLU A 42 6.94 10.32 4.41
C GLU A 42 6.41 11.64 3.85
N ARG A 43 5.11 11.68 3.54
CA ARG A 43 4.41 12.87 3.06
C ARG A 43 2.90 12.64 3.03
N ASP A 44 2.14 13.72 3.09
CA ASP A 44 0.72 13.66 2.76
C ASP A 44 0.54 13.76 1.24
N ILE A 45 -0.38 12.96 0.71
CA ILE A 45 -0.84 13.05 -0.68
C ILE A 45 -2.35 13.22 -0.70
N LYS A 46 -2.85 13.76 -1.81
CA LYS A 46 -4.27 13.81 -2.09
C LYS A 46 -4.56 12.98 -3.34
N VAL A 47 -5.43 11.99 -3.21
CA VAL A 47 -5.93 11.21 -4.34
C VAL A 47 -7.42 11.46 -4.42
N ASP A 48 -7.85 12.11 -5.50
CA ASP A 48 -9.21 12.61 -5.68
C ASP A 48 -9.65 13.53 -4.53
N ASN A 49 -10.61 13.07 -3.72
CA ASN A 49 -11.17 13.81 -2.58
C ASN A 49 -10.65 13.31 -1.23
N ASP A 50 -9.77 12.31 -1.22
CA ASP A 50 -9.24 11.71 0.01
C ASP A 50 -7.78 12.14 0.23
N SER A 51 -7.44 12.39 1.49
CA SER A 51 -6.06 12.62 1.91
C SER A 51 -5.50 11.33 2.50
N TYR A 52 -4.28 10.97 2.10
CA TYR A 52 -3.56 9.81 2.61
C TYR A 52 -2.25 10.27 3.21
N HIS A 53 -2.00 9.84 4.45
CA HIS A 53 -0.70 9.97 5.08
C HIS A 53 0.18 8.81 4.61
N VAL A 54 1.19 9.13 3.80
CA VAL A 54 2.13 8.14 3.27
C VAL A 54 3.30 8.06 4.22
N LEU A 55 3.52 6.86 4.76
CA LEU A 55 4.61 6.56 5.68
C LEU A 55 5.89 6.19 4.93
N GLY A 56 7.04 6.39 5.58
CA GLY A 56 8.29 5.79 5.14
C GLY A 56 8.19 4.27 5.15
N ILE A 57 8.56 3.60 4.06
CA ILE A 57 8.55 2.14 4.01
C ILE A 57 9.60 1.54 4.96
N SER A 58 9.18 0.59 5.79
CA SER A 58 10.05 -0.23 6.63
C SER A 58 9.50 -1.65 6.77
N PRO A 59 10.33 -2.65 7.14
CA PRO A 59 9.85 -4.01 7.38
C PRO A 59 8.77 -4.09 8.46
N GLU A 60 8.90 -3.30 9.52
CA GLU A 60 7.97 -3.26 10.65
C GLU A 60 6.60 -2.68 10.25
N GLY A 61 6.58 -1.81 9.25
CA GLY A 61 5.34 -1.24 8.71
C GLY A 61 4.35 -2.29 8.17
N PHE A 62 4.84 -3.49 7.84
CA PHE A 62 4.03 -4.60 7.34
C PHE A 62 3.42 -5.48 8.44
N GLU A 63 3.71 -5.21 9.72
CA GLU A 63 3.14 -6.01 10.81
C GLU A 63 1.61 -5.97 10.79
N GLY A 64 0.98 -7.15 10.74
CA GLY A 64 -0.48 -7.29 10.70
C GLY A 64 -1.14 -6.98 9.34
N ILE A 65 -0.36 -6.76 8.27
CA ILE A 65 -0.88 -6.61 6.90
C ILE A 65 -1.18 -7.99 6.29
N ASP A 66 -2.37 -8.15 5.72
CA ASP A 66 -2.78 -9.36 5.02
C ASP A 66 -2.31 -9.36 3.57
N PHE A 67 -2.35 -8.20 2.91
CA PHE A 67 -1.95 -8.04 1.51
C PHE A 67 -1.09 -6.79 1.33
N ALA A 68 0.07 -6.95 0.70
CA ALA A 68 0.91 -5.84 0.26
C ALA A 68 0.89 -5.73 -1.27
N LEU A 69 0.48 -4.57 -1.78
CA LEU A 69 0.43 -4.25 -3.21
C LEU A 69 1.60 -3.34 -3.55
N PHE A 70 2.51 -3.79 -4.40
CA PHE A 70 3.70 -3.03 -4.79
C PHE A 70 3.52 -2.37 -6.15
N ALA A 71 3.62 -1.04 -6.15
CA ALA A 71 3.49 -0.15 -7.31
C ALA A 71 4.58 0.92 -7.30
N GLY A 72 5.84 0.49 -7.27
CA GLY A 72 6.98 1.41 -7.31
C GLY A 72 8.33 0.71 -7.45
N THR A 73 9.32 1.49 -7.89
CA THR A 73 10.73 1.12 -7.87
C THR A 73 11.36 1.74 -6.62
N GLU A 74 11.31 1.05 -5.48
CA GLU A 74 12.09 1.46 -4.30
C GLU A 74 13.56 1.04 -4.53
N GLY A 75 14.44 2.02 -4.77
CA GLY A 75 15.87 1.79 -5.06
C GLY A 75 16.15 1.15 -6.43
N GLU A 76 17.43 0.83 -6.70
CA GLU A 76 17.87 0.23 -7.98
C GLU A 76 17.27 -1.16 -8.24
N LYS A 77 16.90 -1.90 -7.18
CA LYS A 77 16.41 -3.29 -7.27
C LYS A 77 14.89 -3.42 -7.13
N GLY A 78 14.18 -2.36 -6.73
CA GLY A 78 12.74 -2.36 -6.54
C GLY A 78 12.27 -2.79 -5.14
N ALA A 79 11.06 -2.34 -4.78
CA ALA A 79 10.48 -2.53 -3.46
C ALA A 79 10.20 -4.00 -3.13
N ALA A 80 9.62 -4.71 -4.09
CA ALA A 80 9.26 -6.11 -3.92
C ALA A 80 10.49 -6.98 -3.60
N VAL A 81 11.63 -6.74 -4.26
CA VAL A 81 12.86 -7.49 -4.01
C VAL A 81 13.39 -7.26 -2.59
N THR A 82 13.21 -6.05 -2.06
CA THR A 82 13.71 -5.68 -0.72
C THR A 82 12.77 -6.13 0.39
N PHE A 83 11.46 -6.00 0.20
CA PHE A 83 10.45 -6.14 1.25
C PHE A 83 9.55 -7.38 1.12
N ALA A 84 9.64 -8.11 0.00
CA ALA A 84 8.99 -9.40 -0.21
C ALA A 84 9.99 -10.43 -0.77
N PRO A 85 11.12 -10.69 -0.08
CA PRO A 85 12.00 -11.81 -0.44
C PRO A 85 11.26 -13.14 -0.28
N GLU A 86 11.58 -14.11 -1.14
CA GLU A 86 11.01 -15.48 -1.12
C GLU A 86 11.21 -16.22 0.21
#